data_AF-A4RTS1-F1
#
_entry.id   AF-A4RTS1-F1
#
_cell.length_a   1.000
_cell.length_b   1.000
_cell.length_c   1.000
_cell.angle_alpha   90.00
_cell.angle_beta   90.00
_cell.angle_gamma   90.00
#
_symmetry.space_group_name_H-M   'P 1'
#
loop_
_entity.id
_entity.type
_entity.pdbx_description
1 polymer ?
#
loop_
_entity_poly.entity_id
_entity_poly.type
_entity_poly.pdbx_seq_one_letter_code
_entity_poly.pdbx_strand_id
1 'polypeptide(L)'
;MEWTGAIGISLPGLVTRVEGERGDGARGTMARTDIERAVKQATGCETSISSGAEACGAAELAYGAGVELSGGEAKGLVMFCMIGGRFSTSLYDGGKVVKNFAGEKLSDGDGDVSGISTLPDIGGANDTDEAWTAFGERVREYLSELERKYKPDVIILGGKAGQNADKIMDKLTALNTKVVPGTLGFVAGVKGAALLAKQQIGLRETLAQVREAVGVQTGVSPQFVSDEQLKSVFDTFDTSKNGVLELNELVDATLALNVVEERSVD
;
A
#
# COMPACT_ATOMS: atom_id res chain seq x y z
N MET A 1 21.10 15.63 11.65
CA MET A 1 19.90 15.89 10.82
C MET A 1 18.78 16.25 11.78
N GLU A 2 18.17 17.43 11.63
CA GLU A 2 17.02 17.88 12.43
C GLU A 2 15.71 17.63 11.66
N TRP A 3 15.37 16.36 11.44
CA TRP A 3 14.08 16.00 10.85
C TRP A 3 13.06 15.77 11.96
N THR A 4 11.91 16.42 11.86
CA THR A 4 10.80 16.30 12.84
C THR A 4 9.48 15.85 12.21
N GLY A 5 9.47 15.62 10.89
CA GLY A 5 8.29 15.18 10.16
C GLY A 5 8.06 13.66 10.25
N ALA A 6 6.94 13.22 9.68
CA ALA A 6 6.63 11.79 9.50
C ALA A 6 7.76 11.04 8.78
N ILE A 7 8.07 9.83 9.25
CA ILE A 7 9.01 8.90 8.62
C ILE A 7 8.23 7.75 7.97
N GLY A 8 8.48 7.52 6.69
CA GLY A 8 7.97 6.37 5.97
C GLY A 8 9.07 5.36 5.68
N ILE A 9 8.82 4.09 5.96
CA ILE A 9 9.75 3.00 5.63
C ILE A 9 9.02 1.93 4.81
N SER A 10 9.61 1.55 3.69
CA SER A 10 9.19 0.39 2.89
C SER A 10 10.08 -0.81 3.19
N LEU A 11 9.50 -1.95 3.55
CA LEU A 11 10.25 -3.19 3.81
C LEU A 11 9.90 -4.29 2.79
N PRO A 12 10.92 -4.97 2.21
CA PRO A 12 10.68 -6.13 1.36
C PRO A 12 10.18 -7.32 2.18
N GLY A 13 9.24 -8.10 1.63
CA GLY A 13 8.75 -9.35 2.25
C GLY A 13 7.82 -9.16 3.44
N LEU A 14 7.38 -7.93 3.73
CA LEU A 14 6.43 -7.65 4.79
C LEU A 14 5.00 -7.94 4.32
N VAL A 15 4.43 -9.07 4.74
CA VAL A 15 3.19 -9.57 4.14
C VAL A 15 1.93 -8.99 4.80
N THR A 16 1.85 -8.75 6.12
CA THR A 16 0.58 -8.32 6.72
C THR A 16 0.70 -7.41 7.96
N ARG A 17 -0.44 -6.82 8.34
CA ARG A 17 -0.66 -5.99 9.56
C ARG A 17 -1.12 -6.83 10.76
N VAL A 18 -1.35 -8.13 10.57
CA VAL A 18 -1.91 -9.01 11.58
C VAL A 18 -0.77 -9.46 12.50
N GLU A 19 -0.88 -9.14 13.80
CA GLU A 19 -0.02 -9.72 14.82
C GLU A 19 -0.03 -11.24 14.70
N GLY A 20 1.14 -11.85 14.47
CA GLY A 20 1.30 -13.30 14.41
C GLY A 20 1.22 -13.95 13.02
N GLU A 21 0.90 -13.21 11.95
CA GLU A 21 1.02 -13.77 10.59
C GLU A 21 2.48 -13.82 10.13
N ARG A 22 2.91 -15.02 9.73
CA ARG A 22 4.30 -15.36 9.45
C ARG A 22 4.66 -15.03 8.00
N GLY A 23 5.68 -14.20 7.82
CA GLY A 23 6.53 -14.25 6.62
C GLY A 23 7.24 -15.61 6.53
N ASP A 24 7.79 -15.93 5.36
CA ASP A 24 8.56 -17.14 5.06
C ASP A 24 9.76 -17.35 6.02
N GLY A 25 9.50 -17.95 7.18
CA GLY A 25 10.35 -18.85 7.96
C GLY A 25 11.77 -18.47 8.41
N ALA A 26 12.42 -17.42 7.89
CA ALA A 26 13.88 -17.33 7.96
C ALA A 26 14.46 -16.09 8.69
N ARG A 27 13.71 -15.01 8.93
CA ARG A 27 14.25 -13.81 9.61
C ARG A 27 13.20 -13.10 10.47
N GLY A 28 13.58 -12.84 11.74
CA GLY A 28 12.95 -11.96 12.74
C GLY A 28 11.49 -11.56 12.53
N THR A 29 10.60 -12.10 13.38
CA THR A 29 9.17 -11.78 13.42
C THR A 29 8.91 -10.50 14.21
N MET A 30 9.11 -9.33 13.60
CA MET A 30 8.65 -8.07 14.19
C MET A 30 7.39 -7.59 13.47
N ALA A 31 6.36 -7.27 14.25
CA ALA A 31 5.16 -6.66 13.70
C ALA A 31 5.49 -5.24 13.18
N ARG A 32 4.71 -4.74 12.20
CA ARG A 32 4.81 -3.36 11.72
C ARG A 32 4.84 -2.36 12.87
N THR A 33 3.94 -2.55 13.83
CA THR A 33 3.77 -1.71 15.03
C THR A 33 5.01 -1.72 15.93
N ASP A 34 5.71 -2.83 16.04
CA ASP A 34 6.95 -2.91 16.84
C ASP A 34 8.08 -2.13 16.18
N ILE A 35 8.17 -2.20 14.85
CA ILE A 35 9.15 -1.42 14.07
C ILE A 35 8.81 0.07 14.16
N GLU A 36 7.53 0.45 13.97
CA GLU A 36 7.08 1.84 14.14
C GLU A 36 7.45 2.37 15.54
N ARG A 37 7.21 1.57 16.58
CA ARG A 37 7.54 1.93 17.97
C ARG A 37 9.05 2.09 18.17
N ALA A 38 9.86 1.15 17.67
CA ALA A 38 11.31 1.21 17.81
C ALA A 38 11.90 2.43 17.09
N VAL A 39 11.43 2.74 15.88
CA VAL A 39 11.89 3.92 15.13
C VAL A 39 11.44 5.20 15.82
N LYS A 40 10.20 5.28 16.30
CA LYS A 40 9.71 6.43 17.06
C LYS A 40 10.52 6.65 18.33
N GLN A 41 10.86 5.60 19.07
CA GLN A 41 11.71 5.69 20.27
C GLN A 41 13.13 6.20 19.94
N ALA A 42 13.69 5.79 18.81
CA ALA A 42 15.04 6.19 18.41
C ALA A 42 15.11 7.61 17.82
N THR A 43 14.03 8.08 17.18
CA THR A 43 14.03 9.32 16.39
C THR A 43 13.14 10.43 16.91
N GLY A 44 12.21 10.13 17.81
CA GLY A 44 11.13 11.03 18.22
C GLY A 44 10.06 11.28 17.15
N CYS A 45 10.19 10.70 15.96
CA CYS A 45 9.31 10.96 14.83
C CYS A 45 8.20 9.90 14.70
N GLU A 46 6.99 10.34 14.34
CA GLU A 46 5.93 9.41 13.94
C GLU A 46 6.36 8.61 12.72
N THR A 47 6.13 7.29 12.76
CA THR A 47 6.63 6.36 11.74
C THR A 47 5.50 5.49 11.22
N SER A 48 5.52 5.25 9.91
CA SER A 48 4.65 4.31 9.22
C SER A 48 5.47 3.29 8.44
N ILE A 49 5.10 2.02 8.56
CA ILE A 49 5.72 0.92 7.83
C ILE A 49 4.78 0.40 6.74
N SER A 50 5.31 0.29 5.53
CA SER A 50 4.64 -0.27 4.34
C SER A 50 5.45 -1.42 3.75
N SER A 51 4.79 -2.32 3.03
CA SER A 51 5.49 -3.29 2.19
C SER A 51 6.10 -2.60 0.97
N GLY A 52 7.11 -3.22 0.36
CA GLY A 52 7.67 -2.72 -0.91
C GLY A 52 6.62 -2.53 -2.00
N ALA A 53 5.67 -3.47 -2.14
CA ALA A 53 4.59 -3.35 -3.10
C ALA A 53 3.64 -2.19 -2.74
N GLU A 54 3.22 -2.07 -1.48
CA GLU A 54 2.35 -0.97 -1.02
C GLU A 54 3.00 0.40 -1.27
N ALA A 55 4.29 0.55 -0.99
CA ALA A 55 5.00 1.79 -1.24
C ALA A 55 5.08 2.08 -2.75
N CYS A 56 5.64 1.15 -3.53
CA CYS A 56 5.85 1.38 -4.95
C CYS A 56 4.52 1.59 -5.71
N GLY A 57 3.47 0.84 -5.39
CA GLY A 57 2.16 1.05 -5.98
C GLY A 57 1.60 2.43 -5.65
N ALA A 58 1.68 2.87 -4.39
CA ALA A 58 1.22 4.20 -4.00
C ALA A 58 1.99 5.31 -4.75
N ALA A 59 3.28 5.12 -4.98
CA ALA A 59 4.09 6.05 -5.76
C ALA A 59 3.69 6.06 -7.24
N GLU A 60 3.51 4.90 -7.87
CA GLU A 60 3.09 4.82 -9.28
C GLU A 60 1.70 5.42 -9.49
N LEU A 61 0.78 5.21 -8.55
CA LEU A 61 -0.54 5.83 -8.59
C LEU A 61 -0.46 7.36 -8.47
N ALA A 62 0.40 7.90 -7.61
CA ALA A 62 0.48 9.33 -7.34
C ALA A 62 1.38 10.12 -8.28
N TYR A 63 2.44 9.49 -8.81
CA TYR A 63 3.51 10.19 -9.52
C TYR A 63 3.98 9.50 -10.80
N GLY A 64 3.43 8.33 -11.12
CA GLY A 64 3.90 7.49 -12.21
C GLY A 64 2.77 7.03 -13.13
N ALA A 65 2.78 5.74 -13.47
CA ALA A 65 1.89 5.17 -14.49
C ALA A 65 0.39 5.38 -14.16
N GLY A 66 0.02 5.44 -12.89
CA GLY A 66 -1.38 5.65 -12.48
C GLY A 66 -1.91 7.05 -12.82
N VAL A 67 -1.05 8.07 -12.89
CA VAL A 67 -1.46 9.42 -13.32
C VAL A 67 -1.85 9.41 -14.79
N GLU A 68 -1.07 8.72 -15.63
CA GLU A 68 -1.31 8.59 -17.07
C GLU A 68 -2.58 7.79 -17.38
N LEU A 69 -2.86 6.77 -16.57
CA LEU A 69 -4.00 5.87 -16.77
C LEU A 69 -5.37 6.54 -16.56
N SER A 70 -5.41 7.63 -15.79
CA SER A 70 -6.65 8.05 -15.14
C SER A 70 -6.95 9.54 -15.22
N GLY A 71 -6.18 10.28 -16.03
CA GLY A 71 -6.37 11.73 -16.18
C GLY A 71 -6.15 12.51 -14.88
N GLY A 72 -5.44 11.93 -13.90
CA GLY A 72 -5.10 12.55 -12.62
C GLY A 72 -5.76 11.93 -11.38
N GLU A 73 -6.74 11.04 -11.51
CA GLU A 73 -7.36 10.34 -10.37
C GLU A 73 -7.56 8.86 -10.69
N ALA A 74 -6.79 7.97 -10.04
CA ALA A 74 -6.91 6.52 -10.23
C ALA A 74 -8.30 6.03 -9.81
N LYS A 75 -9.26 6.04 -10.75
CA LYS A 75 -10.61 5.52 -10.58
C LYS A 75 -10.58 4.02 -10.81
N GLY A 76 -11.25 3.28 -9.92
CA GLY A 76 -11.35 1.83 -9.98
C GLY A 76 -10.30 1.08 -9.16
N LEU A 77 -10.28 -0.23 -9.36
CA LEU A 77 -9.45 -1.19 -8.67
C LEU A 77 -8.12 -1.37 -9.41
N VAL A 78 -7.07 -0.73 -8.91
CA VAL A 78 -5.73 -0.80 -9.49
C VAL A 78 -4.88 -1.79 -8.69
N MET A 79 -4.26 -2.73 -9.39
CA MET A 79 -3.34 -3.69 -8.80
C MET A 79 -1.91 -3.34 -9.18
N PHE A 80 -1.02 -3.23 -8.19
CA PHE A 80 0.41 -3.08 -8.45
C PHE A 80 1.13 -4.39 -8.15
N CYS A 81 1.81 -4.93 -9.17
CA CYS A 81 2.55 -6.19 -9.11
C CYS A 81 4.06 -5.89 -9.20
N MET A 82 4.77 -5.99 -8.09
CA MET A 82 6.22 -5.94 -8.03
C MET A 82 6.79 -7.31 -8.35
N ILE A 83 7.38 -7.44 -9.54
CA ILE A 83 7.91 -8.72 -10.02
C ILE A 83 9.43 -8.61 -10.23
N GLY A 84 10.17 -9.44 -9.49
CA GLY A 84 11.63 -9.54 -9.57
C GLY A 84 12.08 -10.88 -9.02
N GLY A 85 13.10 -10.89 -8.14
CA GLY A 85 13.51 -12.12 -7.45
C GLY A 85 12.43 -12.69 -6.51
N ARG A 86 11.40 -11.89 -6.21
CA ARG A 86 10.17 -12.29 -5.51
C ARG A 86 8.99 -11.56 -6.15
N PHE A 87 7.81 -12.15 -6.02
CA PHE A 87 6.56 -11.61 -6.54
C PHE A 87 5.79 -11.04 -5.34
N SER A 88 5.40 -9.78 -5.43
CA SER A 88 4.67 -9.10 -4.37
C SER A 88 3.64 -8.18 -4.97
N THR A 89 2.44 -8.18 -4.39
CA THR A 89 1.30 -7.48 -4.97
C THR A 89 0.63 -6.62 -3.91
N SER A 90 0.09 -5.49 -4.35
CA SER A 90 -0.73 -4.57 -3.55
C SER A 90 -1.92 -4.13 -4.37
N LEU A 91 -3.02 -3.82 -3.68
CA LEU A 91 -4.29 -3.47 -4.30
C LEU A 91 -4.70 -2.07 -3.83
N TYR A 92 -5.26 -1.29 -4.75
CA TYR A 92 -5.71 0.07 -4.49
C TYR A 92 -7.11 0.25 -5.06
N ASP A 93 -7.99 0.84 -4.27
CA ASP A 93 -9.33 1.21 -4.69
C ASP A 93 -9.48 2.73 -4.56
N GLY A 94 -9.76 3.40 -5.68
CA GLY A 94 -9.85 4.87 -5.71
C GLY A 94 -8.57 5.56 -5.22
N GLY A 95 -7.39 5.00 -5.54
CA GLY A 95 -6.09 5.50 -5.09
C GLY A 95 -5.74 5.21 -3.62
N LYS A 96 -6.63 4.56 -2.86
CA LYS A 96 -6.39 4.20 -1.45
C LYS A 96 -5.92 2.75 -1.37
N VAL A 97 -4.86 2.51 -0.59
CA VAL A 97 -4.35 1.15 -0.39
C VAL A 97 -5.38 0.27 0.33
N VAL A 98 -5.67 -0.89 -0.27
CA VAL A 98 -6.45 -1.95 0.37
C VAL A 98 -5.56 -2.62 1.40
N LYS A 99 -5.86 -2.37 2.68
CA LYS A 99 -5.07 -2.90 3.80
C LYS A 99 -5.26 -4.41 3.92
N ASN A 100 -4.24 -5.08 4.49
CA ASN A 100 -4.24 -6.53 4.72
C ASN A 100 -4.41 -7.36 3.43
N PHE A 101 -4.13 -6.75 2.28
CA PHE A 101 -4.08 -7.47 1.03
C PHE A 101 -2.79 -8.31 1.00
N ALA A 102 -2.91 -9.58 1.34
CA ALA A 102 -1.92 -10.57 0.98
C ALA A 102 -2.23 -11.00 -0.46
N GLY A 103 -1.40 -10.56 -1.41
CA GLY A 103 -1.45 -11.11 -2.77
C GLY A 103 -1.19 -12.61 -2.76
N GLU A 104 -1.45 -13.27 -3.89
CA GLU A 104 -1.08 -14.68 -4.04
C GLU A 104 0.44 -14.81 -3.89
N LYS A 105 0.85 -15.68 -2.97
CA LYS A 105 2.16 -16.30 -3.07
C LYS A 105 2.00 -17.31 -4.19
N LEU A 106 2.68 -17.12 -5.31
CA LEU A 106 3.04 -18.29 -6.09
C LEU A 106 3.75 -19.22 -5.09
N SER A 107 3.21 -20.41 -4.88
CA SER A 107 3.98 -21.45 -4.24
C SER A 107 5.19 -21.66 -5.14
N ASP A 108 6.30 -21.03 -4.80
CA ASP A 108 7.62 -21.55 -5.13
C ASP A 108 7.59 -22.96 -4.54
N GLY A 109 7.31 -23.96 -5.38
CA GLY A 109 7.06 -25.33 -4.96
C GLY A 109 8.10 -25.75 -3.92
N ASP A 110 7.61 -26.43 -2.87
CA ASP A 110 8.40 -26.91 -1.73
C ASP A 110 9.85 -27.23 -2.11
N GLY A 111 10.77 -26.37 -1.69
CA GLY A 111 12.18 -26.64 -1.67
C GLY A 111 12.81 -27.04 -3.00
N ASP A 112 12.87 -26.13 -3.98
CA ASP A 112 14.06 -26.09 -4.82
C ASP A 112 14.40 -24.67 -5.32
N VAL A 113 15.63 -24.26 -5.01
CA VAL A 113 16.25 -22.97 -5.36
C VAL A 113 16.73 -22.98 -6.83
N SER A 114 16.23 -23.90 -7.66
CA SER A 114 16.78 -24.17 -9.00
C SER A 114 15.87 -23.78 -10.16
N GLY A 115 14.54 -23.74 -10.00
CA GLY A 115 13.61 -23.41 -11.09
C GLY A 115 13.31 -21.92 -11.29
N ILE A 116 13.31 -21.16 -10.19
CA ILE A 116 12.97 -19.72 -10.17
C ILE A 116 14.22 -18.82 -10.29
N SER A 117 15.40 -19.45 -10.39
CA SER A 117 16.72 -18.83 -10.58
C SER A 117 16.97 -18.23 -11.99
N THR A 118 15.94 -17.97 -12.78
CA THR A 118 16.10 -17.33 -14.11
C THR A 118 15.22 -16.10 -14.24
N LEU A 119 15.32 -15.18 -13.29
CA LEU A 119 15.14 -13.77 -13.65
C LEU A 119 16.31 -13.42 -14.59
N PRO A 120 16.08 -13.17 -15.88
CA PRO A 120 17.16 -12.83 -16.77
C PRO A 120 17.86 -11.58 -16.24
N ASP A 121 19.19 -11.57 -16.33
CA ASP A 121 19.97 -10.42 -15.93
C ASP A 121 20.50 -9.74 -17.19
N ILE A 122 20.19 -8.46 -17.35
CA ILE A 122 20.59 -7.70 -18.54
C ILE A 122 22.12 -7.73 -18.65
N GLY A 123 22.65 -8.12 -19.79
CA GLY A 123 24.09 -8.28 -20.03
C GLY A 123 24.74 -9.46 -19.28
N GLY A 124 23.95 -10.30 -18.61
CA GLY A 124 24.41 -11.52 -17.95
C GLY A 124 24.34 -12.75 -18.87
N ALA A 125 24.77 -13.90 -18.34
CA ALA A 125 24.80 -15.16 -19.10
C ALA A 125 23.41 -15.65 -19.57
N ASN A 126 22.34 -15.17 -18.95
CA ASN A 126 20.96 -15.53 -19.25
C ASN A 126 20.18 -14.40 -19.96
N ASP A 127 20.86 -13.39 -20.53
CA ASP A 127 20.21 -12.34 -21.34
C ASP A 127 19.90 -12.86 -22.75
N THR A 128 19.01 -13.83 -22.86
CA THR A 128 18.58 -14.42 -24.15
C THR A 128 17.08 -14.29 -24.34
N ASP A 129 16.64 -14.27 -25.60
CA ASP A 129 15.23 -14.15 -25.96
C ASP A 129 14.39 -15.29 -25.38
N GLU A 130 14.95 -16.50 -25.30
CA GLU A 130 14.30 -17.66 -24.68
C GLU A 130 14.09 -17.46 -23.18
N ALA A 131 15.09 -16.91 -22.48
CA ALA A 131 15.00 -16.64 -21.05
C ALA A 131 13.97 -15.55 -20.74
N TRP A 132 13.91 -14.48 -21.55
CA TRP A 132 12.90 -13.43 -21.44
C TRP A 132 11.50 -13.92 -21.78
N THR A 133 11.36 -14.77 -22.80
CA THR A 133 10.09 -15.42 -23.14
C THR A 133 9.58 -16.28 -21.98
N ALA A 134 10.43 -17.16 -21.45
CA ALA A 134 10.06 -18.00 -20.31
C ALA A 134 9.72 -17.17 -19.06
N PHE A 135 10.43 -16.07 -18.83
CA PHE A 135 10.10 -15.14 -17.73
C PHE A 135 8.74 -14.48 -17.95
N GLY A 136 8.48 -13.93 -19.15
CA GLY A 136 7.20 -13.31 -19.50
C GLY A 136 6.01 -14.26 -19.37
N GLU A 137 6.16 -15.54 -19.74
CA GLU A 137 5.13 -16.55 -19.54
C GLU A 137 4.80 -16.80 -18.07
N ARG A 138 5.81 -16.86 -17.19
CA ARG A 138 5.58 -16.97 -15.74
C ARG A 138 4.89 -15.74 -15.16
N VAL A 139 5.27 -14.54 -15.63
CA VAL A 139 4.57 -13.31 -15.25
C VAL A 139 3.12 -13.35 -15.71
N ARG A 140 2.85 -13.77 -16.95
CA ARG A 140 1.49 -13.93 -17.47
C ARG A 140 0.67 -14.89 -16.61
N GLU A 141 1.22 -16.05 -16.25
CA GLU A 141 0.53 -17.03 -15.40
C GLU A 141 0.14 -16.44 -14.04
N TYR A 142 1.08 -15.77 -13.37
CA TYR A 142 0.81 -15.07 -12.12
C TYR A 142 -0.30 -14.03 -12.25
N LEU A 143 -0.18 -13.15 -13.25
CA LEU A 143 -1.16 -12.11 -13.48
C LEU A 143 -2.53 -12.68 -13.88
N SER A 144 -2.56 -13.84 -14.56
CA SER A 144 -3.82 -14.52 -14.93
C SER A 144 -4.57 -15.02 -13.70
N GLU A 145 -3.86 -15.55 -12.69
CA GLU A 145 -4.48 -15.96 -11.42
C GLU A 145 -5.06 -14.75 -10.66
N LEU A 146 -4.28 -13.66 -10.60
CA LEU A 146 -4.71 -12.42 -9.97
C LEU A 146 -5.91 -11.79 -10.70
N GLU A 147 -5.89 -11.73 -12.03
CA GLU A 147 -6.99 -11.26 -12.86
C GLU A 147 -8.27 -12.06 -12.57
N ARG A 148 -8.18 -13.39 -12.58
CA ARG A 148 -9.34 -14.27 -12.36
C ARG A 148 -9.99 -14.04 -11.00
N LYS A 149 -9.17 -13.80 -9.96
CA LYS A 149 -9.63 -13.69 -8.57
C LYS A 149 -10.13 -12.30 -8.23
N TYR A 150 -9.37 -11.26 -8.59
CA TYR A 150 -9.60 -9.90 -8.12
C TYR A 150 -10.23 -8.99 -9.18
N LYS A 151 -10.14 -9.36 -10.47
CA LYS A 151 -10.68 -8.60 -11.60
C LYS A 151 -10.33 -7.10 -11.52
N PRO A 152 -9.03 -6.75 -11.41
CA PRO A 152 -8.63 -5.35 -11.38
C PRO A 152 -8.98 -4.65 -12.69
N ASP A 153 -9.23 -3.34 -12.63
CA ASP A 153 -9.42 -2.52 -13.84
C ASP A 153 -8.10 -2.34 -14.60
N VAL A 154 -6.99 -2.22 -13.85
CA VAL A 154 -5.64 -2.07 -14.40
C VAL A 154 -4.61 -2.76 -13.51
N ILE A 155 -3.60 -3.36 -14.14
CA ILE A 155 -2.39 -3.87 -13.48
C ILE A 155 -1.20 -2.97 -13.84
N ILE A 156 -0.52 -2.45 -12.83
CA ILE A 156 0.76 -1.75 -12.96
C ILE A 156 1.89 -2.72 -12.63
N LEU A 157 2.79 -2.95 -13.57
CA LEU A 157 3.92 -3.86 -13.45
C LEU A 157 5.16 -3.12 -12.97
N GLY A 158 5.63 -3.44 -11.78
CA GLY A 158 6.85 -2.89 -11.18
C GLY A 158 7.96 -3.92 -11.03
N GLY A 159 9.05 -3.53 -10.37
CA GLY A 159 10.23 -4.38 -10.19
C GLY A 159 11.02 -4.58 -11.49
N LYS A 160 11.76 -5.68 -11.60
CA LYS A 160 12.53 -5.99 -12.82
C LYS A 160 11.63 -6.21 -14.03
N ALA A 161 10.43 -6.76 -13.84
CA ALA A 161 9.48 -6.94 -14.95
C ALA A 161 9.01 -5.59 -15.53
N GLY A 162 8.71 -4.61 -14.67
CA GLY A 162 8.38 -3.25 -15.11
C GLY A 162 9.55 -2.55 -15.82
N GLN A 163 10.78 -2.73 -15.33
CA GLN A 163 11.99 -2.16 -15.93
C GLN A 163 12.36 -2.75 -17.30
N ASN A 164 11.91 -3.98 -17.57
CA ASN A 164 12.20 -4.72 -18.80
C ASN A 164 10.91 -5.07 -19.54
N ALA A 165 9.91 -4.20 -19.47
CA ALA A 165 8.60 -4.44 -20.04
C ALA A 165 8.68 -4.63 -21.56
N ASP A 166 9.60 -3.94 -22.23
CA ASP A 166 9.89 -4.11 -23.67
C ASP A 166 10.19 -5.56 -24.06
N LYS A 167 10.74 -6.36 -23.15
CA LYS A 167 11.12 -7.76 -23.40
C LYS A 167 10.03 -8.79 -23.10
N ILE A 168 8.96 -8.40 -22.39
CA ILE A 168 7.95 -9.37 -21.88
C ILE A 168 6.50 -8.97 -22.16
N MET A 169 6.23 -7.72 -22.54
CA MET A 169 4.86 -7.22 -22.72
C MET A 169 4.08 -7.96 -23.80
N ASP A 170 4.77 -8.49 -24.82
CA ASP A 170 4.17 -9.32 -25.87
C ASP A 170 3.59 -10.64 -25.32
N LYS A 171 4.15 -11.17 -24.21
CA LYS A 171 3.63 -12.35 -23.52
C LYS A 171 2.40 -12.03 -22.68
N LEU A 172 2.15 -10.76 -22.37
CA LEU A 172 1.05 -10.37 -21.48
C LEU A 172 -0.26 -10.06 -22.22
N THR A 173 -0.26 -10.11 -23.56
CA THR A 173 -1.42 -9.74 -24.40
C THR A 173 -2.63 -10.66 -24.26
N ALA A 174 -2.47 -11.84 -23.64
CA ALA A 174 -3.56 -12.78 -23.39
C ALA A 174 -4.42 -12.41 -22.16
N LEU A 175 -3.98 -11.43 -21.35
CA LEU A 175 -4.74 -10.91 -20.22
C LEU A 175 -5.86 -9.99 -20.72
N ASN A 176 -7.03 -10.06 -20.07
CA ASN A 176 -8.14 -9.15 -20.38
C ASN A 176 -7.94 -7.78 -19.72
N THR A 177 -7.30 -7.78 -18.57
CA THR A 177 -6.96 -6.60 -17.80
C THR A 177 -5.80 -5.88 -18.47
N LYS A 178 -5.93 -4.56 -18.62
CA LYS A 178 -4.84 -3.74 -19.13
C LYS A 178 -3.64 -3.84 -18.19
N VAL A 179 -2.50 -4.24 -18.73
CA VAL A 179 -1.21 -4.20 -18.02
C VAL A 179 -0.40 -3.02 -18.54
N VAL A 180 0.19 -2.23 -17.64
CA VAL A 180 1.12 -1.16 -18.00
C VAL A 180 2.40 -1.25 -17.16
N PRO A 181 3.57 -0.90 -17.72
CA PRO A 181 4.78 -0.77 -16.92
C PRO A 181 4.70 0.43 -15.98
N GLY A 182 5.26 0.27 -14.77
CA GLY A 182 5.56 1.39 -13.89
C GLY A 182 6.66 2.29 -14.47
N THR A 183 6.64 3.56 -14.11
CA THR A 183 7.53 4.60 -14.68
C THR A 183 8.59 5.09 -13.70
N LEU A 184 8.44 4.82 -12.41
CA LEU A 184 9.29 5.37 -11.36
C LEU A 184 10.49 4.48 -11.02
N GLY A 185 10.47 3.20 -11.43
CA GLY A 185 11.56 2.26 -11.16
C GLY A 185 11.92 2.19 -9.66
N PHE A 186 13.21 2.30 -9.33
CA PHE A 186 13.69 2.14 -7.95
C PHE A 186 13.28 3.26 -7.00
N VAL A 187 13.00 4.48 -7.49
CA VAL A 187 12.61 5.61 -6.62
C VAL A 187 11.16 5.49 -6.12
N ALA A 188 10.37 4.60 -6.70
CA ALA A 188 8.99 4.35 -6.30
C ALA A 188 8.87 3.99 -4.80
N GLY A 189 9.76 3.13 -4.29
CA GLY A 189 9.69 2.68 -2.90
C GLY A 189 9.88 3.83 -1.90
N VAL A 190 10.86 4.70 -2.15
CA VAL A 190 11.14 5.84 -1.27
C VAL A 190 10.02 6.88 -1.33
N LYS A 191 9.59 7.27 -2.54
CA LYS A 191 8.49 8.22 -2.72
C LYS A 191 7.18 7.71 -2.11
N GLY A 192 6.92 6.43 -2.31
CA GLY A 192 5.72 5.74 -1.83
C GLY A 192 5.66 5.63 -0.33
N ALA A 193 6.79 5.27 0.31
CA ALA A 193 6.87 5.21 1.76
C ALA A 193 6.60 6.58 2.39
N ALA A 194 7.20 7.65 1.85
CA ALA A 194 6.95 9.01 2.31
C ALA A 194 5.47 9.43 2.14
N LEU A 195 4.87 9.14 0.98
CA LEU A 195 3.47 9.42 0.70
C LEU A 195 2.53 8.69 1.67
N LEU A 196 2.72 7.38 1.83
CA LEU A 196 1.90 6.57 2.72
C LEU A 196 2.05 6.99 4.18
N ALA A 197 3.26 7.38 4.62
CA ALA A 197 3.46 7.88 5.96
C ALA A 197 2.64 9.15 6.22
N LYS A 198 2.69 10.12 5.30
CA LYS A 198 1.87 11.34 5.38
C LYS A 198 0.38 11.02 5.48
N GLN A 199 -0.12 10.12 4.62
CA GLN A 199 -1.55 9.75 4.61
C GLN A 199 -1.97 8.97 5.87
N GLN A 200 -1.16 8.00 6.30
CA GLN A 200 -1.51 7.13 7.42
C GLN A 200 -1.39 7.83 8.77
N ILE A 201 -0.37 8.65 8.96
CA ILE A 201 -0.18 9.40 10.22
C ILE A 201 -1.27 10.47 10.33
N GLY A 202 -1.54 11.24 9.27
CA GLY A 202 -2.65 12.20 9.27
C GLY A 202 -3.99 11.52 9.56
N LEU A 203 -4.27 10.36 8.97
CA LEU A 203 -5.50 9.60 9.29
C LEU A 203 -5.54 9.14 10.76
N ARG A 204 -4.41 8.72 11.35
CA ARG A 204 -4.36 8.32 12.76
C ARG A 204 -4.64 9.50 13.69
N GLU A 205 -4.10 10.68 13.38
CA GLU A 205 -4.34 11.94 14.12
C GLU A 205 -5.81 12.35 14.03
N THR A 206 -6.37 12.38 12.82
CA THR A 206 -7.80 12.67 12.60
C THR A 206 -8.69 11.69 13.36
N LEU A 207 -8.41 10.38 13.28
CA LEU A 207 -9.21 9.38 14.02
C LEU A 207 -9.08 9.54 15.53
N ALA A 208 -7.92 9.96 16.05
CA ALA A 208 -7.74 10.23 17.47
C ALA A 208 -8.58 11.43 17.92
N GLN A 209 -8.57 12.52 17.15
CA GLN A 209 -9.40 13.71 17.41
C GLN A 209 -10.90 13.36 17.37
N VAL A 210 -11.34 12.59 16.38
CA VAL A 210 -12.73 12.13 16.29
C VAL A 210 -13.09 11.29 17.51
N ARG A 211 -12.25 10.32 17.92
CA ARG A 211 -12.49 9.48 19.10
C ARG A 211 -12.51 10.27 20.40
N GLU A 212 -11.65 11.27 20.54
CA GLU A 212 -11.63 12.16 21.71
C GLU A 212 -12.93 12.97 21.77
N ALA A 213 -13.33 13.57 20.65
CA ALA A 213 -14.55 14.35 20.57
C ALA A 213 -15.81 13.50 20.84
N VAL A 214 -15.85 12.27 20.31
CA VAL A 214 -16.86 11.25 20.65
C VAL A 214 -16.89 10.99 22.15
N GLY A 215 -15.72 10.77 22.77
CA GLY A 215 -15.62 10.47 24.19
C GLY A 215 -16.09 11.63 25.08
N VAL A 216 -15.71 12.86 24.73
CA VAL A 216 -16.17 14.09 25.41
C VAL A 216 -17.69 14.22 25.31
N GLN A 217 -18.27 14.01 24.13
CA GLN A 217 -19.71 14.18 23.91
C GLN A 217 -20.55 13.08 24.56
N THR A 218 -20.05 11.85 24.61
CA THR A 218 -20.77 10.69 25.17
C THR A 218 -20.53 10.50 26.68
N GLY A 219 -19.55 11.20 27.27
CA GLY A 219 -19.13 10.99 28.66
C GLY A 219 -18.44 9.65 28.89
N VAL A 220 -18.04 8.95 27.82
CA VAL A 220 -17.37 7.65 27.85
C VAL A 220 -15.91 7.84 27.47
N SER A 221 -14.99 7.25 28.24
CA SER A 221 -13.58 7.27 27.88
C SER A 221 -13.37 6.71 26.46
N PRO A 222 -12.53 7.34 25.60
CA PRO A 222 -12.28 6.89 24.23
C PRO A 222 -11.84 5.43 24.09
N GLN A 223 -11.38 4.81 25.18
CA GLN A 223 -10.95 3.41 25.23
C GLN A 223 -12.09 2.42 25.46
N PHE A 224 -13.28 2.89 25.86
CA PHE A 224 -14.43 2.07 26.25
C PHE A 224 -15.69 2.35 25.42
N VAL A 225 -15.56 3.11 24.32
CA VAL A 225 -16.69 3.41 23.43
C VAL A 225 -17.10 2.13 22.69
N SER A 226 -18.36 1.71 22.85
CA SER A 226 -18.89 0.54 22.14
C SER A 226 -19.12 0.84 20.64
N ASP A 227 -19.23 -0.20 19.81
CA ASP A 227 -19.52 -0.04 18.37
C ASP A 227 -20.86 0.70 18.11
N GLU A 228 -21.86 0.53 18.98
CA GLU A 228 -23.13 1.26 18.93
C GLU A 228 -22.96 2.76 19.24
N GLN A 229 -22.12 3.09 20.21
CA GLN A 229 -21.83 4.49 20.57
C GLN A 229 -20.97 5.17 19.50
N LEU A 230 -19.99 4.45 18.94
CA LEU A 230 -19.23 4.88 17.77
C LEU A 230 -20.16 5.16 16.58
N LYS A 231 -21.12 4.28 16.32
CA LYS A 231 -22.10 4.46 15.25
C LYS A 231 -23.04 5.65 15.51
N SER A 232 -23.53 5.82 16.73
CA SER A 232 -24.37 6.97 17.11
C SER A 232 -23.66 8.30 16.86
N VAL A 233 -22.36 8.38 17.14
CA VAL A 233 -21.60 9.60 16.91
C VAL A 233 -21.19 9.73 15.44
N PHE A 234 -20.88 8.63 14.77
CA PHE A 234 -20.70 8.63 13.31
C PHE A 234 -21.94 9.18 12.58
N ASP A 235 -23.14 8.75 12.96
CA ASP A 235 -24.42 9.24 12.42
C ASP A 235 -24.67 10.73 12.70
N THR A 236 -23.95 11.32 13.67
CA THR A 236 -24.01 12.76 13.95
C THR A 236 -23.18 13.57 12.95
N PHE A 237 -22.11 12.98 12.41
CA PHE A 237 -21.21 13.63 11.46
C PHE A 237 -21.49 13.24 10.01
N ASP A 238 -21.96 12.03 9.74
CA ASP A 238 -22.41 11.57 8.43
C ASP A 238 -23.81 12.13 8.13
N THR A 239 -23.85 13.44 7.89
CA THR A 239 -25.07 14.16 7.53
C THR A 239 -25.68 13.67 6.22
N SER A 240 -24.84 13.16 5.31
CA SER A 240 -25.22 12.60 4.03
C SER A 240 -25.86 11.22 4.14
N LYS A 241 -25.64 10.52 5.26
CA LYS A 241 -26.09 9.15 5.56
C LYS A 241 -25.63 8.11 4.54
N ASN A 242 -24.49 8.35 3.90
CA ASN A 242 -23.94 7.45 2.89
C ASN A 242 -22.98 6.40 3.52
N GLY A 243 -22.74 6.47 4.83
CA GLY A 243 -21.83 5.59 5.55
C GLY A 243 -20.35 5.97 5.44
N VAL A 244 -20.03 7.16 4.90
CA VAL A 244 -18.68 7.65 4.65
C VAL A 244 -18.60 9.13 5.05
N LEU A 245 -17.69 9.47 5.95
CA LEU A 245 -17.44 10.88 6.28
C LEU A 245 -16.67 11.55 5.13
N GLU A 246 -17.37 12.40 4.39
CA GLU A 246 -16.75 13.25 3.38
C GLU A 246 -15.89 14.34 4.04
N LEU A 247 -14.93 14.90 3.30
CA LEU A 247 -13.97 15.85 3.88
C LEU A 247 -14.65 17.09 4.48
N ASN A 248 -15.73 17.57 3.86
CA ASN A 248 -16.54 18.68 4.36
C ASN A 248 -17.27 18.31 5.66
N GLU A 249 -17.87 17.13 5.75
CA GLU A 249 -18.53 16.63 6.96
C GLU A 249 -17.53 16.49 8.11
N LEU A 250 -16.31 16.08 7.79
CA LEU A 250 -15.22 15.96 8.75
C LEU A 250 -14.72 17.33 9.26
N VAL A 251 -14.66 18.33 8.37
CA VAL A 251 -14.36 19.72 8.75
C VAL A 251 -15.47 20.31 9.61
N ASP A 252 -16.73 20.12 9.23
CA ASP A 252 -17.89 20.59 9.97
C ASP A 252 -17.99 19.91 11.35
N ALA A 253 -17.70 18.61 11.42
CA ALA A 253 -17.55 17.88 12.68
C ALA A 253 -16.48 18.50 13.56
N THR A 254 -15.29 18.79 13.01
CA THR A 254 -14.17 19.37 13.76
C THR A 254 -14.52 20.76 14.30
N LEU A 255 -15.25 21.57 13.51
CA LEU A 255 -15.76 22.89 13.91
C LEU A 255 -16.85 22.79 14.99
N ALA A 256 -17.82 21.88 14.83
CA ALA A 256 -18.89 21.66 15.78
C ALA A 256 -18.40 21.13 17.14
N LEU A 257 -17.25 20.45 17.14
CA LEU A 257 -16.62 19.87 18.33
C LEU A 257 -15.62 20.81 19.02
N ASN A 258 -15.47 22.06 18.54
CA ASN A 258 -14.65 23.10 19.16
C ASN A 258 -13.15 22.70 19.34
N VAL A 259 -12.63 21.83 18.47
CA VAL A 259 -11.21 21.35 18.50
C VAL A 259 -10.27 22.36 17.82
N VAL A 260 -10.52 23.65 18.00
CA VAL A 260 -9.55 24.68 17.60
C VAL A 260 -8.59 24.83 18.75
N GLU A 261 -7.32 24.44 18.55
CA GLU A 261 -6.23 24.74 19.48
C GLU A 261 -6.32 26.20 19.95
N GLU A 262 -6.44 26.41 21.26
CA GLU A 262 -5.92 27.62 21.87
C GLU A 262 -4.40 27.64 21.58
N ARG A 263 -4.02 28.26 20.46
CA ARG A 263 -2.68 28.80 20.33
C ARG A 263 -2.55 29.89 21.38
N SER A 264 -1.99 29.52 22.53
CA SER A 264 -1.42 30.46 23.47
C SER A 264 -0.34 31.25 22.71
N VAL A 265 -0.68 32.51 22.43
CA VAL A 265 0.31 33.53 22.15
C VAL A 265 0.83 33.95 23.52
N ASP A 266 2.02 33.45 23.87
CA ASP A 266 2.98 34.09 24.78
C ASP A 266 4.40 33.73 24.31
#